data_AF-A0A7J7C5A4-F1
#
_entry.id   AF-A0A7J7C5A4-F1
#
_cell.length_a   1.000
_cell.length_b   1.000
_cell.length_c   1.000
_cell.angle_alpha   90.00
_cell.angle_beta   90.00
_cell.angle_gamma   90.00
#
_symmetry.space_group_name_H-M   'P 1'
#
loop_
_entity.id
_entity.type
_entity.pdbx_description
1 polymer ?
#
loop_
_entity_poly.entity_id
_entity_poly.type
_entity_poly.pdbx_seq_one_letter_code
_entity_poly.pdbx_strand_id
1 'polypeptide(L)'
;MNENDAENGGHGFTKWRNGGGIFHNSACIDPTVLIEIGAIVQSKAIVGANVSVGSGAVIGPDVTIGQSTKIGYNVSLSNCTIGDSCVIHNGVCIGQDGFGFYVDEHGNMVKKPQMLNAKIGNHVEIGANSCVDRGSWRDTVIGDHSKIDNLVQIGHNVVIGSGCMLCGQVGIAGSATIGDYVTLGGRAAIRDHVFIASKVRLAANSCATKDIQEAGDYGGFPAVPINEWRRQVVAKFRTTKKELPQG
;
A
#
# COMPACT_ATOMS: atom_id res chain seq x y z
N MET A 1 -4.94 19.29 47.58
CA MET A 1 -5.32 18.65 46.30
C MET A 1 -4.58 19.44 45.23
N ASN A 2 -3.52 18.86 44.68
CA ASN A 2 -2.71 19.52 43.67
C ASN A 2 -3.46 19.53 42.34
N GLU A 3 -3.38 20.63 41.59
CA GLU A 3 -3.99 20.80 40.26
C GLU A 3 -3.48 19.81 39.19
N ASN A 4 -2.55 18.91 39.53
CA ASN A 4 -1.98 17.91 38.63
C ASN A 4 -2.78 16.60 38.54
N ASP A 5 -3.78 16.38 39.40
CA ASP A 5 -4.53 15.11 39.44
C ASP A 5 -5.82 15.14 38.60
N ALA A 6 -6.11 16.26 37.92
CA ALA A 6 -7.35 16.47 37.16
C ALA A 6 -7.24 16.17 35.65
N GLU A 7 -6.05 15.84 35.12
CA GLU A 7 -5.88 15.46 33.70
C GLU A 7 -5.89 13.95 33.43
N ASN A 8 -6.06 13.10 34.45
CA ASN A 8 -6.16 11.64 34.31
C ASN A 8 -7.61 11.16 34.02
N GLY A 9 -8.28 11.82 33.08
CA GLY A 9 -9.65 11.52 32.68
C GLY A 9 -9.75 10.78 31.34
N GLY A 10 -9.58 9.45 31.35
CA GLY A 10 -10.11 8.55 30.31
C GLY A 10 -9.08 7.78 29.46
N HIS A 11 -9.07 6.45 29.59
CA HIS A 11 -8.52 5.48 28.63
C HIS A 11 -7.00 5.34 28.47
N GLY A 12 -6.19 5.76 29.45
CA GLY A 12 -4.76 5.39 29.50
C GLY A 12 -3.85 6.07 28.48
N PHE A 13 -4.22 7.27 28.00
CA PHE A 13 -3.39 8.08 27.11
C PHE A 13 -2.65 9.18 27.86
N THR A 14 -1.43 9.46 27.42
CA THR A 14 -0.55 10.50 27.96
C THR A 14 0.05 11.32 26.81
N LYS A 15 0.41 12.58 27.08
CA LYS A 15 1.11 13.43 26.10
C LYS A 15 2.56 12.98 25.93
N TRP A 16 3.01 12.86 24.68
CA TRP A 16 4.40 12.59 24.35
C TRP A 16 5.24 13.86 24.38
N ARG A 17 6.39 13.80 25.07
CA ARG A 17 7.24 14.97 25.32
C ARG A 17 7.87 15.58 24.06
N ASN A 18 8.20 14.76 23.07
CA ASN A 18 8.90 15.19 21.86
C ASN A 18 7.90 15.38 20.71
N GLY A 19 7.39 16.59 20.52
CA GLY A 19 6.42 16.95 19.46
C GLY A 19 4.97 17.15 19.93
N GLY A 20 4.60 16.65 21.11
CA GLY A 20 3.34 16.99 21.78
C GLY A 20 2.09 16.21 21.35
N GLY A 21 2.23 15.14 20.55
CA GLY A 21 1.13 14.19 20.30
C GLY A 21 0.77 13.34 21.52
N ILE A 22 -0.13 12.37 21.37
CA ILE A 22 -0.58 11.51 22.48
C ILE A 22 -0.29 10.03 22.19
N PHE A 23 -0.06 9.26 23.25
CA PHE A 23 0.19 7.82 23.15
C PHE A 23 -0.50 7.07 24.29
N HIS A 24 -0.85 5.81 24.04
CA HIS A 24 -1.37 4.92 25.09
C HIS A 24 -0.22 4.39 25.95
N ASN A 25 -0.41 4.29 27.27
CA ASN A 25 0.62 3.90 28.24
C ASN A 25 1.19 2.48 28.05
N SER A 26 0.49 1.63 27.29
CA SER A 26 0.97 0.28 26.93
C SER A 26 1.76 0.21 25.62
N ALA A 27 1.92 1.33 24.90
CA ALA A 27 2.75 1.38 23.70
C ALA A 27 4.24 1.34 24.09
N CYS A 28 5.06 0.67 23.29
CA CYS A 28 6.50 0.65 23.42
C CYS A 28 7.10 1.62 22.40
N ILE A 29 7.52 2.78 22.86
CA ILE A 29 7.99 3.87 21.99
C ILE A 29 9.41 4.24 22.41
N ASP A 30 10.34 4.21 21.46
CA ASP A 30 11.71 4.63 21.72
C ASP A 30 11.76 6.13 22.13
N PRO A 31 12.58 6.51 23.14
CA PRO A 31 12.66 7.89 23.62
C PRO A 31 13.04 8.96 22.58
N THR A 32 13.62 8.55 21.45
CA THR A 32 14.05 9.45 20.35
C THR A 32 12.93 9.78 19.37
N VAL A 33 11.79 9.08 19.43
CA VAL A 33 10.68 9.26 18.50
C VAL A 33 10.11 10.69 18.60
N LEU A 34 9.83 11.29 17.45
CA LEU A 34 9.06 12.53 17.34
C LEU A 34 7.59 12.17 17.06
N ILE A 35 6.68 12.61 17.92
CA ILE A 35 5.22 12.47 17.71
C ILE A 35 4.63 13.86 17.72
N GLU A 36 4.30 14.37 16.54
CA GLU A 36 3.76 15.73 16.39
C GLU A 36 2.36 15.88 17.00
N ILE A 37 1.97 17.14 17.23
CA ILE A 37 0.66 17.47 17.80
C ILE A 37 -0.48 16.90 16.95
N GLY A 38 -1.49 16.33 17.62
CA GLY A 38 -2.62 15.68 16.97
C GLY A 38 -2.34 14.28 16.40
N ALA A 39 -1.09 13.79 16.42
CA ALA A 39 -0.81 12.38 16.16
C ALA A 39 -1.16 11.51 17.39
N ILE A 40 -1.60 10.27 17.12
CA ILE A 40 -2.06 9.33 18.15
C ILE A 40 -1.37 7.98 17.97
N VAL A 41 -0.74 7.48 19.03
CA VAL A 41 -0.20 6.11 19.09
C VAL A 41 -1.03 5.25 20.03
N GLN A 42 -1.65 4.20 19.50
CA GLN A 42 -2.57 3.33 20.22
C GLN A 42 -1.85 2.26 21.06
N SER A 43 -2.65 1.50 21.82
CA SER A 43 -2.17 0.49 22.75
C SER A 43 -1.31 -0.59 22.07
N LYS A 44 -0.25 -1.02 22.76
CA LYS A 44 0.67 -2.10 22.32
C LYS A 44 1.40 -1.85 21.00
N ALA A 45 1.26 -0.68 20.38
CA ALA A 45 2.08 -0.31 19.24
C ALA A 45 3.56 -0.29 19.63
N ILE A 46 4.42 -0.65 18.69
CA ILE A 46 5.89 -0.67 18.86
C ILE A 46 6.48 0.31 17.85
N VAL A 47 7.20 1.32 18.33
CA VAL A 47 7.79 2.37 17.49
C VAL A 47 9.28 2.46 17.76
N GLY A 48 10.09 2.12 16.75
CA GLY A 48 11.55 2.10 16.81
C GLY A 48 12.19 3.48 16.88
N ALA A 49 13.50 3.50 17.14
CA ALA A 49 14.28 4.71 17.29
C ALA A 49 14.24 5.62 16.05
N ASN A 50 14.32 6.93 16.26
CA ASN A 50 14.38 7.97 15.23
C ASN A 50 13.20 7.97 14.25
N VAL A 51 12.05 7.40 14.63
CA VAL A 51 10.80 7.52 13.87
C VAL A 51 10.22 8.92 14.05
N SER A 52 9.65 9.48 12.99
CA SER A 52 8.85 10.70 13.03
C SER A 52 7.41 10.41 12.64
N VAL A 53 6.45 10.79 13.49
CA VAL A 53 5.01 10.63 13.26
C VAL A 53 4.38 12.00 13.07
N GLY A 54 3.94 12.28 11.85
CA GLY A 54 3.33 13.54 11.45
C GLY A 54 1.96 13.77 12.07
N SER A 55 1.61 15.05 12.21
CA SER A 55 0.32 15.54 12.72
C SER A 55 -0.89 14.82 12.09
N GLY A 56 -1.85 14.45 12.93
CA GLY A 56 -3.08 13.75 12.52
C GLY A 56 -2.90 12.28 12.14
N ALA A 57 -1.68 11.75 12.13
CA ALA A 57 -1.46 10.32 11.90
C ALA A 57 -1.96 9.48 13.09
N VAL A 58 -2.51 8.32 12.78
CA VAL A 58 -2.99 7.34 13.75
C VAL A 58 -2.22 6.03 13.56
N ILE A 59 -1.46 5.66 14.59
CA ILE A 59 -0.77 4.38 14.69
C ILE A 59 -1.67 3.45 15.50
N GLY A 60 -2.30 2.50 14.84
CA GLY A 60 -3.29 1.59 15.45
C GLY A 60 -2.69 0.59 16.46
N PRO A 61 -3.55 -0.16 17.16
CA PRO A 61 -3.10 -1.15 18.13
C PRO A 61 -2.22 -2.21 17.50
N ASP A 62 -1.22 -2.67 18.25
CA ASP A 62 -0.29 -3.75 17.84
C ASP A 62 0.49 -3.48 16.53
N VAL A 63 0.43 -2.26 15.98
CA VAL A 63 1.23 -1.84 14.81
C VAL A 63 2.70 -1.75 15.21
N THR A 64 3.58 -2.29 14.37
CA THR A 64 5.03 -2.20 14.55
C THR A 64 5.66 -1.34 13.47
N ILE A 65 6.50 -0.39 13.86
CA ILE A 65 7.23 0.52 12.97
C ILE A 65 8.72 0.43 13.27
N GLY A 66 9.50 0.08 12.25
CA GLY A 66 10.95 0.02 12.29
C GLY A 66 11.61 1.39 12.46
N GLN A 67 12.89 1.36 12.82
CA GLN A 67 13.67 2.57 13.11
C GLN A 67 13.85 3.47 11.89
N SER A 68 14.06 4.76 12.13
CA SER A 68 14.33 5.78 11.11
C SER A 68 13.25 5.89 10.02
N THR A 69 12.05 5.36 10.28
CA THR A 69 10.90 5.46 9.38
C THR A 69 10.17 6.78 9.57
N LYS A 70 9.76 7.40 8.48
CA LYS A 70 9.00 8.66 8.46
C LYS A 70 7.55 8.39 8.11
N ILE A 71 6.64 8.78 9.01
CA ILE A 71 5.20 8.72 8.82
C ILE A 71 4.69 10.14 8.60
N GLY A 72 4.07 10.39 7.44
CA GLY A 72 3.51 11.68 7.06
C GLY A 72 2.23 12.05 7.80
N TYR A 73 1.63 13.15 7.38
CA TYR A 73 0.41 13.70 7.98
C TYR A 73 -0.82 12.85 7.62
N ASN A 74 -1.75 12.73 8.56
CA ASN A 74 -3.04 12.05 8.36
C ASN A 74 -2.91 10.60 7.84
N VAL A 75 -1.80 9.92 8.15
CA VAL A 75 -1.61 8.50 7.83
C VAL A 75 -2.42 7.63 8.79
N SER A 76 -3.04 6.57 8.29
CA SER A 76 -3.79 5.59 9.10
C SER A 76 -3.16 4.21 8.99
N LEU A 77 -2.58 3.73 10.09
CA LEU A 77 -1.95 2.41 10.17
C LEU A 77 -2.76 1.49 11.08
N SER A 78 -3.04 0.27 10.63
CA SER A 78 -3.70 -0.76 11.43
C SER A 78 -3.28 -2.14 10.93
N ASN A 79 -3.22 -3.16 11.80
CA ASN A 79 -2.95 -4.55 11.40
C ASN A 79 -1.73 -4.67 10.46
N CYS A 80 -0.64 -3.96 10.78
CA CYS A 80 0.51 -3.90 9.90
C CYS A 80 1.84 -3.84 10.63
N THR A 81 2.87 -4.30 9.93
CA THR A 81 4.27 -4.07 10.29
C THR A 81 4.96 -3.28 9.19
N ILE A 82 5.77 -2.30 9.58
CA ILE A 82 6.57 -1.48 8.67
C ILE A 82 8.03 -1.62 9.07
N GLY A 83 8.89 -1.94 8.10
CA GLY A 83 10.32 -2.07 8.31
C GLY A 83 11.05 -0.75 8.57
N ASP A 84 12.37 -0.83 8.51
CA ASP A 84 13.27 0.28 8.82
C ASP A 84 13.42 1.24 7.63
N SER A 85 13.70 2.51 7.94
CA SER A 85 14.07 3.54 6.96
C SER A 85 13.04 3.72 5.84
N CYS A 86 11.76 3.53 6.15
CA CYS A 86 10.65 3.71 5.22
C CYS A 86 10.18 5.17 5.18
N VAL A 87 9.50 5.55 4.10
CA VAL A 87 8.85 6.84 3.96
C VAL A 87 7.39 6.62 3.57
N ILE A 88 6.48 6.95 4.47
CA ILE A 88 5.04 6.83 4.28
C ILE A 88 4.48 8.25 4.13
N HIS A 89 4.09 8.63 2.92
CA HIS A 89 3.61 9.97 2.61
C HIS A 89 2.20 10.22 3.15
N ASN A 90 1.76 11.48 3.06
CA ASN A 90 0.53 11.94 3.67
C ASN A 90 -0.72 11.19 3.19
N GLY A 91 -1.66 10.92 4.11
CA GLY A 91 -2.94 10.30 3.80
C GLY A 91 -2.88 8.83 3.39
N VAL A 92 -1.72 8.17 3.50
CA VAL A 92 -1.59 6.74 3.24
C VAL A 92 -2.39 5.93 4.27
N CYS A 93 -3.07 4.89 3.79
CA CYS A 93 -3.82 3.96 4.62
C CYS A 93 -3.24 2.54 4.47
N ILE A 94 -2.81 1.93 5.57
CA ILE A 94 -2.22 0.58 5.57
C ILE A 94 -2.97 -0.35 6.54
N GLY A 95 -3.25 -1.54 6.03
CA GLY A 95 -3.87 -2.67 6.73
C GLY A 95 -5.36 -2.49 7.04
N GLN A 96 -6.06 -1.74 6.19
CA GLN A 96 -7.52 -1.74 6.12
C GLN A 96 -8.03 -3.08 5.58
N ASP A 97 -9.30 -3.39 5.83
CA ASP A 97 -9.95 -4.55 5.26
C ASP A 97 -9.95 -4.47 3.72
N GLY A 98 -9.50 -5.51 3.05
CA GLY A 98 -9.67 -5.61 1.60
C GLY A 98 -11.11 -5.80 1.16
N PHE A 99 -11.33 -5.61 -0.14
CA PHE A 99 -12.64 -5.73 -0.80
C PHE A 99 -13.08 -7.19 -1.00
N GLY A 100 -13.26 -7.92 0.10
CA GLY A 100 -13.72 -9.31 0.08
C GLY A 100 -15.20 -9.42 0.41
N PHE A 101 -16.04 -9.66 -0.60
CA PHE A 101 -17.48 -9.93 -0.42
C PHE A 101 -17.90 -11.16 -1.22
N TYR A 102 -18.99 -11.81 -0.80
CA TYR A 102 -19.67 -12.86 -1.56
C TYR A 102 -21.18 -12.74 -1.40
N VAL A 103 -21.91 -13.33 -2.33
CA VAL A 103 -23.37 -13.43 -2.26
C VAL A 103 -23.69 -14.78 -1.63
N ASP A 104 -24.46 -14.77 -0.54
CA ASP A 104 -24.94 -16.00 0.11
C ASP A 104 -26.11 -16.64 -0.66
N GLU A 105 -26.61 -17.77 -0.16
CA GLU A 105 -27.73 -18.50 -0.76
C GLU A 105 -29.06 -17.73 -0.76
N HIS A 106 -29.16 -16.65 0.02
CA HIS A 106 -30.33 -15.78 0.12
C HIS A 106 -30.18 -14.48 -0.69
N GLY A 107 -29.05 -14.29 -1.38
CA GLY A 107 -28.77 -13.09 -2.16
C GLY A 107 -28.18 -11.93 -1.35
N ASN A 108 -27.81 -12.14 -0.08
CA ASN A 108 -27.20 -11.09 0.73
C ASN A 108 -25.72 -10.91 0.40
N MET A 109 -25.25 -9.66 0.40
CA MET A 109 -23.83 -9.33 0.28
C MET A 109 -23.14 -9.51 1.64
N VAL A 110 -22.35 -10.57 1.79
CA VAL A 110 -21.67 -10.91 3.05
C VAL A 110 -20.19 -10.61 2.95
N LYS A 111 -19.64 -9.98 3.99
CA LYS A 111 -18.22 -9.62 4.09
C LYS A 111 -17.38 -10.87 4.41
N LYS A 112 -16.30 -11.08 3.66
CA LYS A 112 -15.27 -12.07 3.98
C LYS A 112 -14.33 -11.51 5.06
N PRO A 113 -14.11 -12.22 6.17
CA PRO A 113 -13.15 -11.80 7.19
C PRO A 113 -11.74 -11.58 6.61
N GLN A 114 -11.13 -10.46 6.96
CA GLN A 114 -9.73 -10.12 6.67
C GLN A 114 -8.99 -10.10 8.01
N MET A 115 -8.29 -11.18 8.38
CA MET A 115 -7.80 -11.38 9.75
C MET A 115 -6.27 -11.33 9.87
N LEU A 116 -5.56 -11.17 8.76
CA LEU A 116 -4.10 -11.15 8.73
C LEU A 116 -3.60 -9.72 8.57
N ASN A 117 -2.33 -9.54 8.16
CA ASN A 117 -1.67 -8.25 8.22
C ASN A 117 -1.26 -7.72 6.84
N ALA A 118 -0.84 -6.46 6.82
CA ALA A 118 0.03 -5.91 5.79
C ALA A 118 1.48 -5.84 6.32
N LYS A 119 2.43 -6.36 5.56
CA LYS A 119 3.86 -6.40 5.91
C LYS A 119 4.66 -5.58 4.91
N ILE A 120 5.20 -4.47 5.36
CA ILE A 120 6.02 -3.56 4.57
C ILE A 120 7.47 -3.79 4.94
N GLY A 121 8.31 -4.08 3.95
CA GLY A 121 9.75 -4.28 4.10
C GLY A 121 10.52 -3.02 4.46
N ASN A 122 11.85 -3.09 4.36
CA ASN A 122 12.77 -1.99 4.65
C ASN A 122 12.95 -1.07 3.45
N HIS A 123 13.28 0.20 3.69
CA HIS A 123 13.55 1.20 2.65
C HIS A 123 12.43 1.37 1.61
N VAL A 124 11.19 1.03 1.99
CA VAL A 124 10.00 1.20 1.16
C VAL A 124 9.54 2.64 1.21
N GLU A 125 9.11 3.18 0.08
CA GLU A 125 8.47 4.48 0.00
C GLU A 125 7.06 4.33 -0.58
N ILE A 126 6.05 4.88 0.11
CA ILE A 126 4.65 4.82 -0.29
C ILE A 126 4.11 6.23 -0.41
N GLY A 127 3.74 6.62 -1.63
CA GLY A 127 3.26 7.93 -2.02
C GLY A 127 1.88 8.26 -1.45
N ALA A 128 1.54 9.55 -1.50
CA ALA A 128 0.38 10.13 -0.85
C ALA A 128 -0.93 9.48 -1.29
N ASN A 129 -1.83 9.30 -0.33
CA ASN A 129 -3.18 8.74 -0.52
C ASN A 129 -3.21 7.35 -1.20
N SER A 130 -2.12 6.59 -1.12
CA SER A 130 -2.09 5.19 -1.52
C SER A 130 -2.67 4.30 -0.42
N CYS A 131 -3.28 3.19 -0.83
CA CYS A 131 -3.95 2.25 0.06
C CYS A 131 -3.34 0.85 -0.07
N VAL A 132 -3.05 0.22 1.08
CA VAL A 132 -2.57 -1.16 1.17
C VAL A 132 -3.51 -1.96 2.05
N ASP A 133 -4.29 -2.84 1.45
CA ASP A 133 -5.24 -3.68 2.17
C ASP A 133 -4.50 -4.82 2.90
N ARG A 134 -4.97 -5.23 4.08
CA ARG A 134 -4.43 -6.40 4.79
C ARG A 134 -4.87 -7.72 4.17
N GLY A 135 -4.17 -8.78 4.55
CA GLY A 135 -4.49 -10.14 4.12
C GLY A 135 -5.74 -10.76 4.76
N SER A 136 -6.35 -11.70 4.05
CA SER A 136 -7.32 -12.67 4.57
C SER A 136 -6.71 -14.04 4.89
N TRP A 137 -6.14 -14.73 3.89
CA TRP A 137 -5.57 -16.08 4.02
C TRP A 137 -4.03 -16.10 3.96
N ARG A 138 -3.41 -15.07 3.38
CA ARG A 138 -1.99 -14.74 3.53
C ARG A 138 -1.82 -13.24 3.70
N ASP A 139 -0.72 -12.80 4.30
CA ASP A 139 -0.44 -11.37 4.43
C ASP A 139 -0.33 -10.69 3.05
N THR A 140 -0.68 -9.41 3.01
CA THR A 140 -0.24 -8.52 1.93
C THR A 140 1.19 -8.13 2.21
N VAL A 141 2.08 -8.25 1.22
CA VAL A 141 3.53 -8.06 1.40
C VAL A 141 4.08 -7.09 0.37
N ILE A 142 4.89 -6.15 0.82
CA ILE A 142 5.69 -5.27 -0.04
C ILE A 142 7.16 -5.46 0.31
N GLY A 143 7.94 -5.99 -0.63
CA GLY A 143 9.36 -6.27 -0.45
C GLY A 143 10.22 -5.01 -0.37
N ASP A 144 11.42 -5.21 0.19
CA ASP A 144 12.39 -4.16 0.48
C ASP A 144 12.72 -3.28 -0.74
N HIS A 145 13.05 -2.03 -0.49
CA HIS A 145 13.46 -1.03 -1.50
C HIS A 145 12.41 -0.68 -2.56
N SER A 146 11.18 -1.18 -2.45
CA SER A 146 10.10 -0.85 -3.40
C SER A 146 9.63 0.59 -3.26
N LYS A 147 9.26 1.20 -4.39
CA LYS A 147 8.81 2.59 -4.53
C LYS A 147 7.41 2.62 -5.12
N ILE A 148 6.48 3.16 -4.38
CA ILE A 148 5.06 3.20 -4.70
C ILE A 148 4.68 4.66 -4.75
N ASP A 149 4.19 5.12 -5.90
CA ASP A 149 3.80 6.50 -6.12
C ASP A 149 2.42 6.78 -5.50
N ASN A 150 1.90 7.98 -5.73
CA ASN A 150 0.64 8.47 -5.19
C ASN A 150 -0.57 7.73 -5.78
N LEU A 151 -1.64 7.64 -4.99
CA LEU A 151 -2.94 7.10 -5.40
C LEU A 151 -2.87 5.65 -5.93
N VAL A 152 -1.95 4.84 -5.44
CA VAL A 152 -1.84 3.43 -5.79
C VAL A 152 -2.76 2.59 -4.89
N GLN A 153 -3.48 1.64 -5.48
CA GLN A 153 -4.25 0.63 -4.74
C GLN A 153 -3.53 -0.71 -4.76
N ILE A 154 -3.30 -1.27 -3.57
CA ILE A 154 -2.79 -2.63 -3.37
C ILE A 154 -3.87 -3.44 -2.65
N GLY A 155 -4.49 -4.37 -3.38
CA GLY A 155 -5.54 -5.24 -2.84
C GLY A 155 -5.04 -6.24 -1.80
N HIS A 156 -6.00 -6.91 -1.15
CA HIS A 156 -5.72 -7.93 -0.14
C HIS A 156 -4.91 -9.09 -0.70
N ASN A 157 -4.03 -9.65 0.13
CA ASN A 157 -3.15 -10.75 -0.23
C ASN A 157 -2.27 -10.42 -1.44
N VAL A 158 -1.89 -9.18 -1.75
CA VAL A 158 -0.91 -8.99 -2.83
C VAL A 158 0.49 -9.35 -2.30
N VAL A 159 1.33 -10.03 -3.10
CA VAL A 159 2.80 -10.05 -2.85
C VAL A 159 3.46 -9.16 -3.89
N ILE A 160 4.28 -8.22 -3.44
CA ILE A 160 5.21 -7.45 -4.26
C ILE A 160 6.62 -7.80 -3.83
N GLY A 161 7.47 -8.21 -4.77
CA GLY A 161 8.89 -8.45 -4.56
C GLY A 161 9.67 -7.18 -4.22
N SER A 162 10.99 -7.30 -4.15
CA SER A 162 11.90 -6.20 -3.77
C SER A 162 12.25 -5.31 -4.97
N GLY A 163 12.53 -4.03 -4.70
CA GLY A 163 12.99 -3.08 -5.71
C GLY A 163 11.98 -2.79 -6.82
N CYS A 164 10.68 -2.97 -6.56
CA CYS A 164 9.64 -2.66 -7.52
C CYS A 164 9.35 -1.15 -7.61
N MET A 165 8.87 -0.69 -8.76
CA MET A 165 8.45 0.69 -8.99
C MET A 165 7.02 0.72 -9.52
N LEU A 166 6.09 1.28 -8.73
CA LEU A 166 4.67 1.39 -9.08
C LEU A 166 4.35 2.87 -9.27
N CYS A 167 4.19 3.30 -10.52
CA CYS A 167 3.87 4.69 -10.83
C CYS A 167 2.43 5.07 -10.42
N GLY A 168 2.13 6.37 -10.45
CA GLY A 168 0.88 6.91 -9.93
C GLY A 168 -0.37 6.23 -10.52
N GLN A 169 -1.36 6.04 -9.65
CA GLN A 169 -2.65 5.44 -9.99
C GLN A 169 -2.59 3.99 -10.50
N VAL A 170 -1.50 3.27 -10.25
CA VAL A 170 -1.46 1.81 -10.45
C VAL A 170 -2.49 1.12 -9.55
N GLY A 171 -3.18 0.12 -10.09
CA GLY A 171 -4.15 -0.69 -9.35
C GLY A 171 -3.80 -2.17 -9.41
N ILE A 172 -3.63 -2.82 -8.26
CA ILE A 172 -3.35 -4.25 -8.17
C ILE A 172 -4.52 -4.92 -7.44
N ALA A 173 -5.24 -5.79 -8.14
CA ALA A 173 -6.33 -6.56 -7.56
C ALA A 173 -5.81 -7.69 -6.66
N GLY A 174 -6.72 -8.21 -5.83
CA GLY A 174 -6.36 -9.12 -4.73
C GLY A 174 -5.65 -10.39 -5.18
N SER A 175 -4.80 -10.92 -4.29
CA SER A 175 -4.09 -12.20 -4.48
C SER A 175 -3.10 -12.27 -5.65
N ALA A 176 -2.81 -11.14 -6.32
CA ALA A 176 -1.75 -11.08 -7.32
C ALA A 176 -0.36 -11.28 -6.67
N THR A 177 0.59 -11.77 -7.47
CA THR A 177 1.99 -11.98 -7.06
C THR A 177 2.91 -11.31 -8.09
N ILE A 178 3.74 -10.39 -7.64
CA ILE A 178 4.65 -9.60 -8.45
C ILE A 178 6.08 -9.91 -8.00
N GLY A 179 6.94 -10.33 -8.92
CA GLY A 179 8.35 -10.61 -8.66
C GLY A 179 9.18 -9.35 -8.39
N ASP A 180 10.49 -9.52 -8.29
CA ASP A 180 11.42 -8.43 -7.98
C ASP A 180 11.69 -7.52 -9.18
N TYR A 181 12.02 -6.26 -8.91
CA TYR A 181 12.41 -5.27 -9.94
C TYR A 181 11.36 -5.07 -11.03
N VAL A 182 10.08 -5.27 -10.71
CA VAL A 182 8.97 -4.99 -11.64
C VAL A 182 8.68 -3.49 -11.66
N THR A 183 8.47 -2.95 -12.86
CA THR A 183 8.02 -1.57 -13.05
C THR A 183 6.62 -1.54 -13.65
N LEU A 184 5.67 -0.92 -12.95
CA LEU A 184 4.32 -0.69 -13.46
C LEU A 184 4.16 0.79 -13.79
N GLY A 185 3.99 1.10 -15.08
CA GLY A 185 3.77 2.47 -15.55
C GLY A 185 2.46 3.05 -15.03
N GLY A 186 2.32 4.38 -15.10
CA GLY A 186 1.17 5.08 -14.52
C GLY A 186 -0.16 4.53 -15.02
N ARG A 187 -1.13 4.37 -14.10
CA ARG A 187 -2.44 3.75 -14.37
C ARG A 187 -2.40 2.33 -14.95
N ALA A 188 -1.28 1.61 -14.83
CA ALA A 188 -1.28 0.20 -15.16
C ALA A 188 -2.09 -0.59 -14.13
N ALA A 189 -2.68 -1.70 -14.56
CA ALA A 189 -3.51 -2.55 -13.73
C ALA A 189 -3.06 -4.02 -13.77
N ILE A 190 -3.17 -4.71 -12.65
CA ILE A 190 -2.94 -6.15 -12.53
C ILE A 190 -4.24 -6.81 -12.06
N ARG A 191 -4.73 -7.79 -12.81
CA ARG A 191 -5.91 -8.59 -12.44
C ARG A 191 -5.63 -9.45 -11.21
N ASP A 192 -6.69 -9.82 -10.49
CA ASP A 192 -6.64 -10.71 -9.35
C ASP A 192 -6.01 -12.07 -9.71
N HIS A 193 -5.30 -12.64 -8.75
CA HIS A 193 -4.63 -13.96 -8.89
C HIS A 193 -3.60 -14.07 -10.04
N VAL A 194 -3.17 -12.95 -10.64
CA VAL A 194 -2.16 -12.95 -11.70
C VAL A 194 -0.75 -12.99 -11.09
N PHE A 195 0.13 -13.77 -11.71
CA PHE A 195 1.57 -13.77 -11.47
C PHE A 195 2.32 -12.90 -12.49
N ILE A 196 3.22 -12.04 -12.02
CA ILE A 196 4.12 -11.22 -12.84
C ILE A 196 5.57 -11.58 -12.49
N ALA A 197 6.31 -12.08 -13.47
CA ALA A 197 7.73 -12.42 -13.31
C ALA A 197 8.59 -11.20 -12.96
N SER A 198 9.71 -11.45 -12.30
CA SER A 198 10.69 -10.42 -11.97
C SER A 198 11.20 -9.71 -13.23
N LYS A 199 11.59 -8.44 -13.10
CA LYS A 199 12.15 -7.60 -14.18
C LYS A 199 11.19 -7.36 -15.36
N VAL A 200 9.88 -7.49 -15.14
CA VAL A 200 8.84 -7.03 -16.07
C VAL A 200 8.69 -5.52 -15.99
N ARG A 201 8.53 -4.87 -17.14
CA ARG A 201 8.11 -3.46 -17.25
C ARG A 201 6.80 -3.40 -18.01
N LEU A 202 5.74 -3.01 -17.31
CA LEU A 202 4.40 -2.86 -17.89
C LEU A 202 4.16 -1.39 -18.24
N ALA A 203 3.88 -1.11 -19.51
CA ALA A 203 3.64 0.26 -19.99
C ALA A 203 2.42 0.90 -19.30
N ALA A 204 2.42 2.24 -19.24
CA ALA A 204 1.29 3.01 -18.69
C ALA A 204 -0.05 2.64 -19.36
N ASN A 205 -1.15 2.74 -18.60
CA ASN A 205 -2.51 2.37 -19.03
C ASN A 205 -2.67 0.93 -19.55
N SER A 206 -1.73 0.03 -19.27
CA SER A 206 -1.80 -1.38 -19.68
C SER A 206 -2.41 -2.24 -18.57
N CYS A 207 -2.99 -3.38 -18.92
CA CYS A 207 -3.63 -4.28 -17.96
C CYS A 207 -3.13 -5.72 -18.14
N ALA A 208 -2.45 -6.26 -17.11
CA ALA A 208 -2.08 -7.67 -17.08
C ALA A 208 -3.30 -8.51 -16.65
N THR A 209 -3.95 -9.14 -17.63
CA THR A 209 -5.14 -9.98 -17.41
C THR A 209 -4.81 -11.45 -17.20
N LYS A 210 -3.55 -11.84 -17.41
CA LYS A 210 -3.04 -13.21 -17.27
C LYS A 210 -1.58 -13.17 -16.84
N ASP A 211 -1.06 -14.31 -16.44
CA ASP A 211 0.32 -14.41 -15.99
C ASP A 211 1.32 -13.93 -17.05
N ILE A 212 2.34 -13.21 -16.58
CA ILE A 212 3.51 -12.85 -17.35
C ILE A 212 4.67 -13.65 -16.78
N GLN A 213 5.09 -14.69 -17.49
CA GLN A 213 6.08 -15.65 -17.00
C GLN A 213 7.53 -15.26 -17.30
N GLU A 214 7.74 -14.29 -18.19
CA GLU A 214 9.07 -13.90 -18.66
C GLU A 214 9.32 -12.42 -18.39
N ALA A 215 10.58 -12.09 -18.08
CA ALA A 215 11.04 -10.72 -17.96
C ALA A 215 10.95 -10.01 -19.32
N GLY A 216 10.71 -8.70 -19.30
CA GLY A 216 10.67 -7.90 -20.52
C GLY A 216 9.67 -6.76 -20.48
N ASP A 217 9.46 -6.16 -21.64
CA ASP A 217 8.55 -5.04 -21.82
C ASP A 217 7.19 -5.53 -22.32
N TYR A 218 6.12 -5.09 -21.66
CA TYR A 218 4.74 -5.45 -21.98
C TYR A 218 3.88 -4.20 -22.09
N GLY A 219 2.82 -4.25 -22.89
CA GLY A 219 1.88 -3.15 -23.02
C GLY A 219 0.54 -3.56 -23.59
N GLY A 220 -0.45 -2.68 -23.42
CA GLY A 220 -1.81 -2.84 -23.93
C GLY A 220 -2.79 -3.45 -22.94
N PHE A 221 -4.02 -3.61 -23.41
CA PHE A 221 -5.10 -4.31 -22.72
C PHE A 221 -5.77 -5.26 -23.73
N PRO A 222 -5.61 -6.60 -23.57
CA PRO A 222 -4.75 -7.26 -22.58
C PRO A 222 -3.26 -6.99 -22.84
N ALA A 223 -2.45 -7.03 -21.78
CA ALA A 223 -1.01 -6.86 -21.89
C ALA A 223 -0.38 -8.01 -22.69
N VAL A 224 0.45 -7.65 -23.67
CA VAL A 224 1.25 -8.56 -24.51
C VAL A 224 2.67 -8.02 -24.63
N PRO A 225 3.65 -8.80 -25.12
CA PRO A 225 5.00 -8.30 -25.35
C PRO A 225 5.00 -7.01 -26.18
N ILE A 226 5.83 -6.03 -25.83
CA ILE A 226 5.72 -4.65 -26.33
C ILE A 226 5.76 -4.55 -27.85
N ASN A 227 6.53 -5.40 -28.52
CA ASN A 227 6.65 -5.43 -29.97
C ASN A 227 5.40 -5.99 -30.66
N GLU A 228 4.68 -6.89 -30.00
CA GLU A 228 3.37 -7.33 -30.44
C GLU A 228 2.34 -6.21 -30.27
N TRP A 229 2.30 -5.60 -29.08
CA TRP A 229 1.38 -4.49 -28.80
C TRP A 229 1.54 -3.35 -29.80
N ARG A 230 2.77 -2.91 -30.07
CA ARG A 230 3.06 -1.87 -31.08
C ARG A 230 2.54 -2.24 -32.46
N ARG A 231 2.70 -3.50 -32.89
CA ARG A 231 2.16 -3.98 -34.17
C ARG A 231 0.64 -3.96 -34.19
N GLN A 232 -0.02 -4.38 -33.11
CA GLN A 232 -1.48 -4.34 -32.99
C GLN A 232 -2.02 -2.89 -33.08
N VAL A 233 -1.37 -1.94 -32.41
CA VAL A 233 -1.73 -0.51 -32.47
C VAL A 233 -1.64 0.02 -33.90
N VAL A 234 -0.52 -0.22 -34.60
CA VAL A 234 -0.35 0.20 -36.00
C VAL A 234 -1.39 -0.45 -36.91
N ALA A 235 -1.69 -1.74 -36.71
CA ALA A 235 -2.69 -2.44 -37.49
C ALA A 235 -4.08 -1.81 -37.32
N LYS A 236 -4.52 -1.54 -36.08
CA LYS A 236 -5.80 -0.85 -35.80
C LYS A 236 -5.91 0.48 -36.53
N PHE A 237 -4.88 1.33 -36.47
CA PHE A 237 -4.87 2.62 -37.17
C PHE A 237 -5.03 2.48 -38.70
N ARG A 238 -4.48 1.43 -39.30
CA ARG A 238 -4.61 1.18 -40.75
C ARG A 238 -6.02 0.73 -41.13
N THR A 239 -6.67 -0.09 -40.30
CA THR A 239 -8.05 -0.55 -40.57
C THR A 239 -9.04 0.60 -40.43
N THR A 240 -8.92 1.43 -39.38
CA THR A 240 -9.81 2.58 -39.16
C THR A 240 -9.71 3.62 -40.29
N LYS A 241 -8.52 3.81 -40.88
CA LYS A 241 -8.35 4.68 -42.06
C LYS A 241 -8.99 4.14 -43.33
N LYS A 242 -9.18 2.82 -43.46
CA LYS A 242 -9.84 2.22 -44.62
C LYS A 242 -11.37 2.26 -44.53
N GLU A 243 -11.93 2.41 -43.33
CA GLU A 243 -13.38 2.41 -43.07
C GLU A 243 -13.98 3.83 -43.03
N LEU A 244 -13.17 4.89 -43.01
CA LEU A 244 -13.66 6.26 -43.17
C LEU A 244 -14.05 6.50 -44.63
N PRO A 245 -15.28 6.98 -44.93
CA PRO A 245 -15.65 7.37 -46.29
C PRO A 245 -14.65 8.43 -46.77
N GLN A 246 -14.10 8.23 -47.97
CA GLN A 246 -13.42 9.32 -48.67
C GLN A 246 -14.49 10.34 -49.04
N GLY A 247 -14.65 11.36 -48.18
CA GLY A 247 -15.42 12.55 -48.50
C GLY A 247 -14.71 13.41 -49.53
#